data_AF-A0A242MTX0-F1
#
_entry.id   AF-A0A242MTX0-F1
#
_cell.length_a   1.000
_cell.length_b   1.000
_cell.length_c   1.000
_cell.angle_alpha   90.00
_cell.angle_beta   90.00
_cell.angle_gamma   90.00
#
_symmetry.space_group_name_H-M   'P 1'
#
loop_
_entity.id
_entity.type
_entity.pdbx_description
1 polymer ?
#
loop_
_entity_poly.entity_id
_entity_poly.type
_entity_poly.pdbx_seq_one_letter_code
_entity_poly.pdbx_strand_id
1 'polypeptide(L)'
;MTGAFLVGYLKRFGVLGAGIGSQIYIGELLAYGARLTTDDVVAIAIATLIAALASVVPRMLSGPAERPVTLAVLAADTQVVPGRYSPELCMGFQAAIGASVIVVLNGLVGLEESAWAITACTYVVAGSATGTVDRVRRRIIGTLIGVPLGLACLPIAEHAPLVVWAAAAIAMVIYAMALPERYDIACAAFAFTLIVTLAVSGVHSYALLTARAWETLLGGALGIVTAMVVFPIHTPRSGT
;
A
#
# COMPACT_ATOMS: atom_id res chain seq x y z
N MET A 1 -8.79 5.56 10.15
CA MET A 1 -8.68 6.95 9.67
C MET A 1 -7.43 7.64 10.19
N THR A 2 -7.11 7.50 11.48
CA THR A 2 -5.89 8.07 12.07
C THR A 2 -4.63 7.55 11.40
N GLY A 3 -4.54 6.25 11.12
CA GLY A 3 -3.42 5.65 10.38
C GLY A 3 -3.27 6.23 8.97
N ALA A 4 -4.37 6.40 8.24
CA ALA A 4 -4.35 6.99 6.90
C ALA A 4 -3.81 8.44 6.92
N PHE A 5 -4.20 9.23 7.92
CA PHE A 5 -3.62 10.56 8.14
C PHE A 5 -2.10 10.49 8.38
N LEU A 6 -1.67 9.58 9.26
CA LEU A 6 -0.26 9.45 9.66
C LEU A 6 0.66 9.02 8.50
N VAL A 7 0.14 8.25 7.53
CA VAL A 7 0.89 7.90 6.30
C VAL A 7 1.31 9.15 5.52
N GLY A 8 0.45 10.17 5.44
CA GLY A 8 0.76 11.44 4.80
C GLY A 8 1.59 12.36 5.70
N TYR A 9 1.12 12.58 6.92
CA TYR A 9 1.67 13.59 7.83
C TYR A 9 3.08 13.28 8.31
N LEU A 10 3.39 12.03 8.64
CA LEU A 10 4.70 11.67 9.21
C LEU A 10 5.83 11.68 8.16
N LYS A 11 5.53 11.86 6.86
CA LYS A 11 6.55 12.06 5.82
C LYS A 11 7.45 13.27 6.08
N ARG A 12 6.97 14.26 6.85
CA ARG A 12 7.76 15.44 7.24
C ARG A 12 9.01 15.11 8.06
N PHE A 13 9.04 13.91 8.66
CA PHE A 13 10.17 13.40 9.43
C PHE A 13 11.05 12.44 8.61
N GLY A 14 10.93 12.49 7.28
CA GLY A 14 11.70 11.66 6.35
C GLY A 14 11.24 10.20 6.30
N VAL A 15 12.16 9.33 5.89
CA VAL A 15 11.87 7.90 5.63
C VAL A 15 11.39 7.16 6.88
N LEU A 16 11.98 7.47 8.04
CA LEU A 16 11.62 6.83 9.31
C LEU A 16 10.19 7.20 9.72
N GLY A 17 9.81 8.48 9.62
CA GLY A 17 8.45 8.92 9.89
C GLY A 17 7.43 8.30 8.94
N ALA A 18 7.74 8.28 7.64
CA ALA A 18 6.90 7.62 6.63
C ALA A 18 6.71 6.11 6.91
N GLY A 19 7.77 5.44 7.38
CA GLY A 19 7.73 4.05 7.83
C GLY A 19 6.80 3.84 9.04
N ILE A 20 6.96 4.64 10.09
CA ILE A 20 6.10 4.58 11.29
C ILE A 20 4.63 4.80 10.92
N GLY A 21 4.33 5.81 10.11
CA GLY A 21 2.96 6.08 9.67
C GLY A 21 2.34 4.91 8.91
N SER A 22 3.14 4.27 8.03
CA SER A 22 2.71 3.09 7.27
C SER A 22 2.43 1.89 8.18
N GLN A 23 3.24 1.65 9.22
CA GLN A 23 3.02 0.54 10.16
C GLN A 23 1.75 0.73 10.98
N ILE A 24 1.51 1.95 11.51
CA ILE A 24 0.27 2.27 12.25
C ILE A 24 -0.95 2.07 11.34
N TYR A 25 -0.87 2.54 10.09
CA TYR A 25 -1.93 2.34 9.11
C TYR A 25 -2.19 0.86 8.81
N ILE A 26 -1.15 0.06 8.57
CA ILE A 26 -1.31 -1.38 8.28
C ILE A 26 -1.97 -2.08 9.47
N GLY A 27 -1.55 -1.77 10.70
CA GLY A 27 -2.17 -2.32 11.91
C GLY A 27 -3.64 -1.92 12.05
N GLU A 28 -3.98 -0.65 11.82
CA GLU A 28 -5.37 -0.17 11.85
C GLU A 28 -6.22 -0.84 10.76
N LEU A 29 -5.70 -0.97 9.54
CA LEU A 29 -6.39 -1.59 8.42
C LEU A 29 -6.63 -3.08 8.68
N LEU A 30 -5.65 -3.79 9.25
CA LEU A 30 -5.80 -5.19 9.64
C LEU A 30 -6.89 -5.34 10.69
N ALA A 31 -6.89 -4.49 11.72
CA ALA A 31 -7.91 -4.50 12.76
C ALA A 31 -9.32 -4.25 12.19
N TYR A 32 -9.43 -3.32 11.24
CA TYR A 32 -10.68 -3.05 10.52
C TYR A 32 -11.14 -4.24 9.66
N GLY A 33 -10.24 -4.81 8.84
CA GLY A 33 -10.58 -5.91 7.93
C GLY A 33 -10.93 -7.21 8.67
N ALA A 34 -10.18 -7.55 9.72
CA ALA A 34 -10.42 -8.75 10.52
C ALA A 34 -11.48 -8.56 11.63
N ARG A 35 -12.08 -7.36 11.75
CA ARG A 35 -13.04 -7.00 12.80
C ARG A 35 -12.53 -7.34 14.20
N LEU A 36 -11.25 -7.08 14.45
CA LEU A 36 -10.59 -7.44 15.70
C LEU A 36 -11.25 -6.73 16.88
N THR A 37 -11.41 -7.47 17.96
CA THR A 37 -11.98 -6.99 19.21
C THR A 37 -10.91 -7.00 20.31
N THR A 38 -11.27 -6.55 21.51
CA THR A 38 -10.38 -6.61 22.68
C THR A 38 -9.97 -8.03 23.05
N ASP A 39 -10.72 -9.03 22.59
CA ASP A 39 -10.45 -10.44 22.88
C ASP A 39 -9.26 -10.97 22.07
N ASP A 40 -8.90 -10.32 20.96
CA ASP A 40 -7.81 -10.72 20.07
C ASP A 40 -6.42 -10.20 20.50
N VAL A 41 -6.35 -9.43 21.59
CA VAL A 41 -5.13 -8.73 22.03
C VAL A 41 -3.95 -9.69 22.25
N VAL A 42 -4.21 -10.88 22.78
CA VAL A 42 -3.15 -11.90 22.99
C VAL A 42 -2.61 -12.42 21.66
N ALA A 43 -3.48 -12.71 20.69
CA ALA A 43 -3.07 -13.17 19.36
C ALA A 43 -2.26 -12.08 18.63
N ILE A 44 -2.69 -10.82 18.73
CA ILE A 44 -1.98 -9.66 18.19
C ILE A 44 -0.58 -9.55 18.80
N ALA A 45 -0.44 -9.73 20.12
CA ALA A 45 0.85 -9.67 20.80
C ALA A 45 1.82 -10.76 20.30
N ILE A 46 1.34 -12.00 20.14
CA ILE A 46 2.14 -13.12 19.61
C ILE A 46 2.55 -12.85 18.16
N ALA A 47 1.62 -12.45 17.29
CA ALA A 47 1.91 -12.13 15.90
C ALA A 47 2.94 -10.99 15.78
N THR A 48 2.83 -9.98 16.65
CA THR A 48 3.79 -8.87 16.72
C THR A 48 5.19 -9.35 17.11
N LEU A 49 5.28 -10.26 18.10
CA LEU A 49 6.55 -10.85 18.52
C LEU A 49 7.20 -11.65 17.38
N ILE A 50 6.42 -12.47 16.68
CA ILE A 50 6.89 -13.26 15.53
C ILE A 50 7.38 -12.31 14.41
N ALA A 51 6.60 -11.28 14.07
CA ALA A 51 6.97 -10.31 13.05
C ALA A 51 8.23 -9.50 13.43
N ALA A 52 8.38 -9.15 14.71
CA ALA A 52 9.58 -8.49 15.21
C ALA A 52 10.81 -9.39 15.06
N LEU A 53 10.72 -10.67 15.46
CA LEU A 53 11.80 -11.64 15.27
C LEU A 53 12.12 -11.84 13.78
N ALA A 54 11.11 -12.03 12.94
CA ALA A 54 11.27 -12.24 11.50
C ALA A 54 11.89 -11.05 10.77
N SER A 55 11.74 -9.82 11.30
CA SER A 55 12.32 -8.61 10.69
C SER A 55 13.69 -8.23 11.27
N VAL A 56 13.96 -8.55 12.55
CA VAL A 56 15.21 -8.23 13.22
C VAL A 56 16.29 -9.26 12.93
N VAL A 57 15.96 -10.55 12.93
CA VAL A 57 16.94 -11.63 12.75
C VAL A 57 17.66 -11.52 11.40
N PRO A 58 16.97 -11.36 10.25
CA PRO A 58 17.66 -11.20 8.97
C PRO A 58 18.59 -9.99 8.97
N ARG A 59 18.13 -8.84 9.49
CA ARG A 59 18.95 -7.62 9.57
C ARG A 59 20.21 -7.78 10.40
N MET A 60 20.11 -8.51 11.52
CA MET A 60 21.26 -8.81 12.38
C MET A 60 22.25 -9.77 11.69
N LEU A 61 21.75 -10.69 10.86
CA LEU A 61 22.56 -11.69 10.14
C LEU A 61 23.15 -11.16 8.83
N SER A 62 22.49 -10.23 8.13
CA SER A 62 22.93 -9.65 6.85
C SER A 62 24.13 -8.70 6.97
N GLY A 63 24.48 -8.26 8.18
CA GLY A 63 25.64 -7.39 8.43
C GLY A 63 25.55 -5.99 7.79
N PRO A 64 26.68 -5.26 7.70
CA PRO A 64 26.75 -3.87 7.17
C PRO A 64 26.38 -3.70 5.68
N ALA A 65 26.08 -4.80 4.99
CA ALA A 65 25.76 -4.82 3.57
C ALA A 65 24.33 -4.35 3.26
N GLU A 66 23.41 -4.39 4.23
CA GLU A 66 22.10 -3.78 4.10
C GLU A 66 22.22 -2.25 4.20
N ARG A 67 22.63 -1.62 3.10
CA ARG A 67 22.41 -0.18 2.95
C ARG A 67 20.91 0.02 2.76
N PRO A 68 20.20 0.74 3.66
CA PRO A 68 18.80 1.04 3.43
C PRO A 68 18.71 1.80 2.11
N VAL A 69 18.06 1.20 1.12
CA VAL A 69 17.70 1.91 -0.10
C VAL A 69 16.81 3.05 0.37
N THR A 70 17.31 4.28 0.26
CA THR A 70 16.54 5.47 0.57
C THR A 70 15.26 5.39 -0.25
N LEU A 71 14.12 5.22 0.42
CA LEU A 71 12.82 5.07 -0.24
C LEU A 71 12.45 6.40 -0.89
N ALA A 72 13.05 6.69 -2.05
CA ALA A 72 12.82 7.88 -2.84
C ALA A 72 11.31 8.04 -3.16
N VAL A 73 10.56 6.93 -3.23
CA VAL A 73 9.10 6.93 -3.43
C VAL A 73 8.31 7.38 -2.19
N LEU A 74 8.84 7.22 -0.96
CA LEU A 74 8.24 7.85 0.23
C LEU A 74 8.70 9.31 0.39
N ALA A 75 9.87 9.65 -0.15
CA ALA A 75 10.45 10.99 -0.12
C ALA A 75 10.05 11.90 -1.30
N ALA A 76 9.35 11.37 -2.30
CA ALA A 76 9.10 12.09 -3.56
C ALA A 76 8.22 13.34 -3.36
N ASP A 77 8.91 14.47 -3.54
CA ASP A 77 8.48 15.85 -3.78
C ASP A 77 7.72 16.58 -2.66
N THR A 78 8.47 17.07 -1.68
CA THR A 78 8.04 18.24 -0.89
C THR A 78 9.09 19.35 -0.94
N GLN A 79 9.07 20.15 -2.02
CA GLN A 79 9.65 21.48 -1.98
C GLN A 79 8.77 22.36 -1.07
N VAL A 80 9.29 22.70 0.11
CA VAL A 80 8.62 23.56 1.10
C VAL A 80 8.60 24.99 0.56
N VAL A 81 7.42 25.51 0.21
CA VAL A 81 7.22 26.93 -0.05
C VAL A 81 6.82 27.62 1.27
N PRO A 82 7.61 28.57 1.79
CA PRO A 82 7.28 29.26 3.04
C PRO A 82 5.94 30.00 2.95
N GLY A 83 5.06 29.84 3.96
CA GLY A 83 3.80 30.59 4.10
C GLY A 83 2.51 29.87 3.69
N ARG A 84 2.58 28.61 3.26
CA ARG A 84 1.40 27.73 3.01
C ARG A 84 1.38 26.55 3.99
N TYR A 85 0.20 25.94 4.19
CA TYR A 85 0.07 24.68 4.97
C TYR A 85 1.10 23.65 4.50
N SER A 86 1.73 22.92 5.45
CA SER A 86 2.77 21.95 5.09
C SER A 86 2.18 20.88 4.16
N PRO A 87 2.82 20.59 3.02
CA PRO A 87 2.30 19.61 2.06
C PRO A 87 1.93 18.27 2.71
N GLU A 88 2.69 17.82 3.70
CA GLU A 88 2.48 16.57 4.41
C GLU A 88 1.19 16.58 5.26
N LEU A 89 0.81 17.74 5.80
CA LEU A 89 -0.46 17.89 6.52
C LEU A 89 -1.63 17.79 5.56
N CYS A 90 -1.54 18.45 4.40
CA CYS A 90 -2.53 18.35 3.34
C CYS A 90 -2.66 16.91 2.83
N MET A 91 -1.54 16.22 2.61
CA MET A 91 -1.51 14.81 2.22
C MET A 91 -2.16 13.92 3.28
N GLY A 92 -1.90 14.18 4.57
CA GLY A 92 -2.56 13.48 5.67
C GLY A 92 -4.08 13.64 5.63
N PHE A 93 -4.57 14.86 5.45
CA PHE A 93 -6.01 15.12 5.34
C PHE A 93 -6.63 14.48 4.08
N GLN A 94 -5.98 14.59 2.92
CA GLN A 94 -6.42 13.94 1.68
C GLN A 94 -6.59 12.43 1.87
N ALA A 95 -5.58 11.77 2.44
CA ALA A 95 -5.61 10.34 2.72
C ALA A 95 -6.70 9.96 3.74
N ALA A 96 -6.83 10.71 4.83
CA ALA A 96 -7.83 10.45 5.87
C ALA A 96 -9.27 10.64 5.38
N ILE A 97 -9.53 11.71 4.63
CA ILE A 97 -10.84 11.99 4.04
C ILE A 97 -11.19 10.93 3.00
N GLY A 98 -10.24 10.59 2.10
CA GLY A 98 -10.44 9.54 1.11
C GLY A 98 -10.74 8.17 1.72
N ALA A 99 -9.96 7.76 2.73
CA ALA A 99 -10.20 6.53 3.47
C ALA A 99 -11.58 6.54 4.17
N SER A 100 -12.00 7.68 4.73
CA SER A 100 -13.30 7.82 5.41
C SER A 100 -14.45 7.65 4.43
N VAL A 101 -14.36 8.27 3.26
CA VAL A 101 -15.37 8.14 2.19
C VAL A 101 -15.51 6.69 1.75
N ILE A 102 -14.41 5.95 1.62
CA ILE A 102 -14.43 4.53 1.23
C ILE A 102 -15.07 3.67 2.32
N VAL A 103 -14.80 3.93 3.60
CA VAL A 103 -15.46 3.19 4.70
C VAL A 103 -16.96 3.45 4.72
N VAL A 104 -17.39 4.69 4.51
CA VAL A 104 -18.83 5.00 4.38
C VAL A 104 -19.42 4.29 3.17
N LEU A 105 -18.75 4.35 2.01
CA LEU A 105 -19.19 3.68 0.79
C LEU A 105 -19.30 2.17 0.97
N ASN A 106 -18.34 1.55 1.67
CA ASN A 106 -18.38 0.14 2.01
C ASN A 106 -19.64 -0.21 2.83
N GLY A 107 -20.00 0.62 3.80
CA GLY A 107 -21.23 0.42 4.59
C GLY A 107 -22.52 0.51 3.76
N LEU A 108 -22.50 1.17 2.61
CA LEU A 108 -23.65 1.36 1.73
C LEU A 108 -23.75 0.29 0.62
N VAL A 109 -22.62 -0.10 0.05
CA VAL A 109 -22.56 -0.95 -1.16
C VAL A 109 -22.08 -2.38 -0.85
N GLY A 110 -21.42 -2.59 0.30
CA GLY A 110 -20.85 -3.89 0.66
C GLY A 110 -19.72 -4.30 -0.26
N LEU A 111 -18.59 -3.59 -0.21
CA LEU A 111 -17.39 -3.98 -0.97
C LEU A 111 -16.84 -5.29 -0.41
N GLU A 112 -16.47 -6.22 -1.30
CA GLU A 112 -15.93 -7.53 -0.93
C GLU A 112 -14.66 -7.38 -0.08
N GLU A 113 -13.74 -6.49 -0.50
CA GLU A 113 -12.46 -6.26 0.17
C GLU A 113 -12.12 -4.77 0.24
N SER A 114 -12.98 -4.00 0.93
CA SER A 114 -12.81 -2.54 1.10
C SER A 114 -11.40 -2.10 1.54
N ALA A 115 -10.63 -2.97 2.20
CA ALA A 115 -9.23 -2.73 2.55
C ALA A 115 -8.33 -2.37 1.35
N TRP A 116 -8.58 -2.93 0.16
CA TRP A 116 -7.83 -2.60 -1.06
C TRP A 116 -8.14 -1.20 -1.55
N ALA A 117 -9.41 -0.81 -1.56
CA ALA A 117 -9.82 0.55 -1.92
C ALA A 117 -9.22 1.58 -0.95
N ILE A 118 -9.30 1.34 0.36
CA ILE A 118 -8.73 2.22 1.39
C ILE A 118 -7.21 2.37 1.20
N THR A 119 -6.52 1.27 0.94
CA THR A 119 -5.06 1.25 0.72
C THR A 119 -4.65 1.93 -0.57
N ALA A 120 -5.39 1.71 -1.64
CA ALA A 120 -5.16 2.40 -2.91
C ALA A 120 -5.32 3.91 -2.72
N CYS A 121 -6.40 4.35 -2.10
CA CYS A 121 -6.66 5.77 -1.85
C CYS A 121 -5.60 6.42 -0.94
N THR A 122 -5.19 5.73 0.12
CA THR A 122 -4.23 6.26 1.10
C THR A 122 -2.82 6.44 0.51
N TYR A 123 -2.30 5.42 -0.20
CA TYR A 123 -0.90 5.43 -0.65
C TYR A 123 -0.65 6.17 -1.97
N VAL A 124 -1.69 6.42 -2.77
CA VAL A 124 -1.54 7.15 -4.03
C VAL A 124 -1.36 8.65 -3.82
N VAL A 125 -1.75 9.19 -2.65
CA VAL A 125 -1.56 10.60 -2.31
C VAL A 125 -0.07 10.96 -2.34
N ALA A 126 0.28 11.89 -3.24
CA ALA A 126 1.62 12.43 -3.44
C ALA A 126 1.68 13.93 -3.08
N GLY A 127 2.89 14.49 -3.06
CA GLY A 127 3.10 15.94 -2.85
C GLY A 127 2.62 16.83 -3.99
N SER A 128 1.89 16.28 -4.97
CA SER A 128 1.22 17.02 -6.03
C SER A 128 0.06 16.23 -6.63
N ALA A 129 -0.90 16.93 -7.25
CA ALA A 129 -2.00 16.29 -7.97
C ALA A 129 -1.52 15.42 -9.15
N THR A 130 -0.53 15.90 -9.91
CA THR A 130 0.07 15.15 -11.02
C THR A 130 0.82 13.91 -10.54
N GLY A 131 1.57 14.02 -9.43
CA GLY A 131 2.23 12.87 -8.79
C GLY A 131 1.22 11.83 -8.29
N THR A 132 0.06 12.28 -7.79
CA THR A 132 -1.03 11.39 -7.36
C THR A 132 -1.60 10.63 -8.56
N VAL A 133 -1.89 11.31 -9.66
CA VAL A 133 -2.35 10.67 -10.91
C VAL A 133 -1.32 9.67 -11.44
N ASP A 134 -0.03 10.00 -11.42
CA ASP A 134 1.03 9.10 -11.88
C ASP A 134 1.11 7.82 -11.04
N ARG A 135 1.00 7.94 -9.71
CA ARG A 135 0.95 6.80 -8.78
C ARG A 135 -0.28 5.93 -9.00
N VAL A 136 -1.45 6.54 -9.17
CA VAL A 136 -2.68 5.81 -9.49
C VAL A 136 -2.52 5.04 -10.78
N ARG A 137 -2.04 5.68 -11.85
CA ARG A 137 -1.83 5.03 -13.16
C ARG A 137 -0.90 3.83 -13.04
N ARG A 138 0.27 3.99 -12.41
CA ARG A 138 1.25 2.91 -12.23
C ARG A 138 0.71 1.77 -11.37
N ARG A 139 -0.05 2.07 -10.32
CA ARG A 139 -0.68 1.06 -9.46
C ARG A 139 -1.74 0.25 -10.19
N ILE A 140 -2.58 0.92 -10.98
CA ILE A 140 -3.61 0.27 -11.80
C ILE A 140 -2.95 -0.66 -12.83
N ILE A 141 -1.99 -0.15 -13.60
CA ILE A 141 -1.28 -0.95 -14.61
C ILE A 141 -0.62 -2.17 -13.95
N GLY A 142 0.09 -1.96 -12.84
CA GLY A 142 0.73 -3.05 -12.11
C GLY A 142 -0.27 -4.10 -11.64
N THR A 143 -1.38 -3.67 -11.03
CA THR A 143 -2.42 -4.58 -10.52
C THR A 143 -3.08 -5.37 -11.66
N LEU A 144 -3.40 -4.71 -12.77
CA LEU A 144 -3.98 -5.35 -13.96
C LEU A 144 -3.04 -6.37 -14.63
N ILE A 145 -1.73 -6.28 -14.41
CA ILE A 145 -0.76 -7.28 -14.89
C ILE A 145 -0.56 -8.38 -13.84
N GLY A 146 -0.32 -8.01 -12.59
CA GLY A 146 0.01 -8.95 -11.53
C GLY A 146 -1.15 -9.87 -11.13
N VAL A 147 -2.39 -9.37 -11.15
CA VAL A 147 -3.56 -10.19 -10.81
C VAL A 147 -3.77 -11.33 -11.82
N PRO A 148 -3.86 -11.09 -13.15
CA PRO A 148 -3.96 -12.16 -14.12
C PRO A 148 -2.79 -13.13 -14.10
N LEU A 149 -1.55 -12.66 -13.90
CA LEU A 149 -0.39 -13.54 -13.76
C LEU A 149 -0.53 -14.45 -12.54
N GLY A 150 -0.99 -13.93 -11.41
CA GLY A 150 -1.22 -14.74 -10.21
C GLY A 150 -2.35 -15.75 -10.40
N LEU A 151 -3.42 -15.34 -11.10
CA LEU A 151 -4.54 -16.22 -11.45
C LEU A 151 -4.11 -17.36 -12.38
N ALA A 152 -3.22 -17.09 -13.34
CA ALA A 152 -2.66 -18.11 -14.23
C ALA A 152 -1.84 -19.17 -13.47
N CYS A 153 -1.34 -18.86 -12.26
CA CYS A 153 -0.63 -19.80 -11.42
C CYS A 153 -1.54 -20.69 -10.54
N LEU A 154 -2.86 -20.44 -10.49
CA LEU A 154 -3.79 -21.24 -9.67
C LEU A 154 -3.71 -22.75 -9.94
N PRO A 155 -3.73 -23.23 -11.20
CA PRO A 155 -3.66 -24.68 -11.46
C PRO A 155 -2.35 -25.31 -10.99
N ILE A 156 -1.27 -24.53 -10.98
CA ILE A 156 0.05 -24.97 -10.52
C ILE A 156 0.08 -25.01 -8.99
N ALA A 157 -0.63 -24.12 -8.31
CA ALA A 157 -0.70 -24.07 -6.84
C ALA A 157 -1.28 -25.35 -6.23
N GLU A 158 -2.23 -25.99 -6.91
CA GLU A 158 -2.83 -27.26 -6.48
C GLU A 158 -1.84 -28.45 -6.55
N HIS A 159 -0.95 -28.46 -7.55
CA HIS A 159 -0.07 -29.59 -7.82
C HIS A 159 1.36 -29.42 -7.31
N ALA A 160 1.83 -28.17 -7.16
CA ALA A 160 3.20 -27.85 -6.81
C ALA A 160 3.29 -26.60 -5.90
N PRO A 161 2.74 -26.63 -4.67
CA PRO A 161 2.65 -25.47 -3.79
C PRO A 161 4.02 -24.88 -3.42
N LEU A 162 5.08 -25.69 -3.34
CA LEU A 162 6.44 -25.22 -3.06
C LEU A 162 7.00 -24.33 -4.18
N VAL A 163 6.73 -24.66 -5.44
CA VAL A 163 7.17 -23.88 -6.61
C VAL A 163 6.48 -22.52 -6.59
N VAL A 164 5.21 -22.51 -6.22
CA VAL A 164 4.38 -21.32 -6.13
C VAL A 164 4.81 -20.41 -4.97
N TRP A 165 5.18 -20.98 -3.83
CA TRP A 165 5.84 -20.24 -2.72
C TRP A 165 7.18 -19.64 -3.13
N ALA A 166 8.01 -20.38 -3.88
CA ALA A 166 9.27 -19.87 -4.40
C ALA A 166 9.05 -18.70 -5.37
N ALA A 167 8.06 -18.81 -6.27
CA ALA A 167 7.68 -17.73 -7.18
C ALA A 167 7.20 -16.49 -6.42
N ALA A 168 6.40 -16.66 -5.35
CA ALA A 168 5.94 -15.59 -4.49
C ALA A 168 7.12 -14.88 -3.77
N ALA A 169 8.11 -15.65 -3.30
CA ALA A 169 9.32 -15.11 -2.68
C ALA A 169 10.17 -14.31 -3.67
N ILE A 170 10.38 -14.84 -4.89
CA ILE A 170 11.09 -14.14 -5.98
C ILE A 170 10.36 -12.85 -6.34
N ALA A 171 9.03 -12.88 -6.44
CA ALA A 171 8.23 -11.69 -6.71
C ALA A 171 8.38 -10.63 -5.60
N MET A 172 8.52 -11.02 -4.33
CA MET A 172 8.81 -10.06 -3.26
C MET A 172 10.20 -9.44 -3.33
N VAL A 173 11.20 -10.19 -3.83
CA VAL A 173 12.53 -9.63 -4.14
C VAL A 173 12.42 -8.61 -5.27
N ILE A 174 11.71 -8.94 -6.36
CA ILE A 174 11.45 -8.02 -7.47
C ILE A 174 10.72 -6.78 -6.98
N TYR A 175 9.70 -6.93 -6.12
CA TYR A 175 9.00 -5.81 -5.49
C TYR A 175 9.97 -4.89 -4.76
N ALA A 176 10.81 -5.43 -3.88
CA ALA A 176 11.74 -4.65 -3.07
C ALA A 176 12.75 -3.89 -3.94
N MET A 177 13.27 -4.53 -5.00
CA MET A 177 14.21 -3.92 -5.94
C MET A 177 13.56 -2.88 -6.85
N ALA A 178 12.34 -3.12 -7.31
CA ALA A 178 11.65 -2.25 -8.27
C ALA A 178 10.95 -1.06 -7.60
N LEU A 179 10.63 -1.15 -6.32
CA LEU A 179 9.88 -0.12 -5.59
C LEU A 179 10.42 1.30 -5.76
N PRO A 180 11.76 1.57 -5.76
CA PRO A 180 12.29 2.93 -5.85
C PRO A 180 12.14 3.57 -7.24
N GLU A 181 12.31 2.79 -8.31
CA GLU A 181 12.44 3.32 -9.68
C GLU A 181 11.23 2.95 -10.57
N ARG A 182 10.65 1.77 -10.33
CA ARG A 182 9.64 1.13 -11.17
C ARG A 182 8.42 0.71 -10.35
N TYR A 183 7.70 1.72 -9.86
CA TYR A 183 6.51 1.53 -9.03
C TYR A 183 5.42 0.66 -9.70
N ASP A 184 5.34 0.69 -11.03
CA ASP A 184 4.50 -0.19 -11.85
C ASP A 184 4.86 -1.67 -11.69
N ILE A 185 6.14 -2.03 -11.83
CA ILE A 185 6.63 -3.40 -11.58
C ILE A 185 6.36 -3.77 -10.12
N ALA A 186 6.69 -2.90 -9.18
CA ALA A 186 6.50 -3.20 -7.77
C ALA A 186 5.03 -3.52 -7.48
N CYS A 187 4.10 -2.71 -7.97
CA CYS A 187 2.68 -2.99 -7.84
C CYS A 187 2.27 -4.32 -8.50
N ALA A 188 2.83 -4.67 -9.67
CA ALA A 188 2.58 -5.96 -10.31
C ALA A 188 3.09 -7.15 -9.50
N ALA A 189 4.33 -7.08 -9.03
CA ALA A 189 4.96 -8.14 -8.24
C ALA A 189 4.22 -8.35 -6.91
N PHE A 190 3.84 -7.27 -6.23
CA PHE A 190 3.03 -7.33 -5.02
C PHE A 190 1.61 -7.87 -5.29
N ALA A 191 1.00 -7.48 -6.40
CA ALA A 191 -0.28 -8.03 -6.83
C ALA A 191 -0.19 -9.55 -7.02
N PHE A 192 0.79 -10.01 -7.80
CA PHE A 192 1.08 -11.41 -8.05
C PHE A 192 1.28 -12.19 -6.75
N THR A 193 2.22 -11.78 -5.88
CA THR A 193 2.52 -12.48 -4.62
C THR A 193 1.28 -12.68 -3.78
N LEU A 194 0.44 -11.65 -3.64
CA LEU A 194 -0.75 -11.74 -2.82
C LEU A 194 -1.83 -12.68 -3.39
N ILE A 195 -2.05 -12.67 -4.71
CA ILE A 195 -3.00 -13.61 -5.35
C ILE A 195 -2.53 -15.05 -5.14
N VAL A 196 -1.23 -15.27 -5.37
CA VAL A 196 -0.62 -16.58 -5.26
C VAL A 196 -0.62 -17.12 -3.82
N THR A 197 -0.33 -16.27 -2.83
CA THR A 197 -0.33 -16.69 -1.42
C THR A 197 -1.74 -16.97 -0.91
N LEU A 198 -2.75 -16.21 -1.35
CA LEU A 198 -4.17 -16.49 -1.07
C LEU A 198 -4.61 -17.82 -1.68
N ALA A 199 -4.21 -18.09 -2.92
CA ALA A 199 -4.50 -19.34 -3.61
C ALA A 199 -3.93 -20.55 -2.87
N VAL A 200 -2.65 -20.51 -2.50
CA VAL A 200 -2.00 -21.58 -1.73
C VAL A 200 -2.62 -21.74 -0.34
N SER A 201 -3.21 -20.68 0.22
CA SER A 201 -3.95 -20.72 1.48
C SER A 201 -5.39 -21.25 1.32
N GLY A 202 -5.78 -21.70 0.13
CA GLY A 202 -7.07 -22.34 -0.14
C GLY A 202 -8.16 -21.42 -0.69
N VAL A 203 -7.87 -20.13 -0.90
CA VAL A 203 -8.85 -19.16 -1.39
C VAL A 203 -8.80 -19.08 -2.92
N HIS A 204 -9.71 -19.80 -3.58
CA HIS A 204 -9.79 -19.89 -5.05
C HIS A 204 -10.94 -19.07 -5.66
N SER A 205 -11.48 -18.09 -4.92
CA SER A 205 -12.63 -17.31 -5.37
C SER A 205 -12.23 -16.26 -6.41
N TYR A 206 -12.58 -16.49 -7.67
CA TYR A 206 -12.41 -15.51 -8.75
C TYR A 206 -13.05 -14.15 -8.43
N ALA A 207 -14.17 -14.12 -7.68
CA ALA A 207 -14.82 -12.89 -7.24
C ALA A 207 -13.94 -12.06 -6.30
N LEU A 208 -13.32 -12.71 -5.30
CA LEU A 208 -12.40 -12.05 -4.36
C LEU A 208 -11.14 -11.52 -5.07
N LEU A 209 -10.64 -12.26 -6.06
CA LEU A 209 -9.41 -11.92 -6.78
C LEU A 209 -9.64 -10.79 -7.80
N THR A 210 -10.83 -10.71 -8.38
CA THR A 210 -11.24 -9.61 -9.27
C THR A 210 -11.67 -8.36 -8.51
N ALA A 211 -12.24 -8.50 -7.30
CA ALA A 211 -12.55 -7.38 -6.40
C ALA A 211 -11.33 -6.48 -6.22
N ARG A 212 -10.15 -7.08 -6.07
CA ARG A 212 -8.88 -6.34 -5.93
C ARG A 212 -8.59 -5.38 -7.08
N ALA A 213 -8.91 -5.75 -8.32
CA ALA A 213 -8.67 -4.89 -9.47
C ALA A 213 -9.63 -3.69 -9.45
N TRP A 214 -10.94 -3.94 -9.27
CA TRP A 214 -11.96 -2.89 -9.28
C TRP A 214 -11.91 -1.98 -8.04
N GLU A 215 -11.66 -2.52 -6.86
CA GLU A 215 -11.53 -1.74 -5.63
C GLU A 215 -10.26 -0.90 -5.61
N THR A 216 -9.17 -1.38 -6.22
CA THR A 216 -7.97 -0.56 -6.45
C THR A 216 -8.26 0.59 -7.41
N LEU A 217 -9.06 0.37 -8.46
CA LEU A 217 -9.51 1.43 -9.36
C LEU A 217 -10.35 2.47 -8.62
N LEU A 218 -11.33 2.02 -7.83
CA LEU A 218 -12.19 2.88 -7.00
C LEU A 218 -11.38 3.72 -6.01
N GLY A 219 -10.46 3.09 -5.27
CA GLY A 219 -9.59 3.77 -4.34
C GLY A 219 -8.65 4.76 -5.02
N GLY A 220 -8.10 4.41 -6.19
CA GLY A 220 -7.30 5.31 -7.01
C GLY A 220 -8.08 6.54 -7.50
N ALA A 221 -9.31 6.34 -7.98
CA ALA A 221 -10.19 7.42 -8.42
C ALA A 221 -10.51 8.38 -7.26
N LEU A 222 -10.89 7.86 -6.10
CA LEU A 222 -11.14 8.68 -4.90
C LEU A 222 -9.86 9.37 -4.40
N GLY A 223 -8.70 8.72 -4.52
CA GLY A 223 -7.40 9.34 -4.23
C GLY A 223 -7.11 10.56 -5.12
N ILE A 224 -7.43 10.48 -6.41
CA ILE A 224 -7.31 11.64 -7.33
C ILE A 224 -8.29 12.74 -6.94
N VAL A 225 -9.55 12.39 -6.73
CA VAL A 225 -10.60 13.37 -6.36
C VAL A 225 -10.22 14.12 -5.10
N THR A 226 -9.80 13.40 -4.05
CA THR A 226 -9.36 14.01 -2.80
C THR A 226 -8.12 14.89 -2.99
N ALA A 227 -7.12 14.46 -3.76
CA ALA A 227 -5.94 15.27 -4.04
C ALA A 227 -6.24 16.56 -4.84
N MET A 228 -7.31 16.57 -5.63
CA MET A 228 -7.75 17.74 -6.41
C MET A 228 -8.66 18.69 -5.61
N VAL A 229 -9.49 18.16 -4.70
CA VAL A 229 -10.51 18.94 -3.98
C VAL A 229 -10.04 19.38 -2.59
N VAL A 230 -9.34 18.50 -1.87
CA VAL A 230 -8.93 18.72 -0.48
C VAL A 230 -7.53 19.30 -0.45
N PHE A 231 -7.40 20.61 -0.20
CA PHE A 231 -6.11 21.32 -0.12
C PHE A 231 -5.14 20.97 -1.27
N PRO A 232 -5.49 21.29 -2.53
CA PRO A 232 -4.72 20.86 -3.70
C PRO A 232 -3.27 21.32 -3.62
N ILE A 233 -2.36 20.38 -3.80
CA ILE A 233 -0.92 20.63 -3.76
C ILE A 233 -0.44 20.79 -5.20
N HIS A 234 0.10 21.96 -5.49
CA HIS A 234 0.65 22.28 -6.80
C HIS A 234 2.17 22.39 -6.69
N THR A 235 2.90 21.72 -7.59
CA THR A 235 4.33 21.96 -7.75
C THR A 235 4.54 23.39 -8.23
N PRO A 236 5.46 24.17 -7.65
CA PRO A 236 5.84 25.47 -8.20
C PRO A 236 6.27 25.27 -9.65
N ARG A 237 5.70 26.05 -10.59
CA ARG A 237 6.24 26.09 -11.96
C ARG A 237 7.67 26.61 -11.86
N SER A 238 8.66 25.81 -12.24
CA SER A 238 10.01 26.30 -12.50
C SER A 238 9.89 27.34 -13.62
N GLY A 239 9.97 28.61 -13.26
CA GLY A 239 10.08 29.70 -14.22
C GLY A 239 11.36 29.51 -15.03
N THR A 240 11.20 29.56 -16.34
CA THR A 240 12.25 29.82 -17.33
C THR A 240 13.01 31.11 -17.00
#